data_AF-A0A945YWJ1-F1
#
_entry.id   AF-A0A945YWJ1-F1
#
_cell.length_a   1.000
_cell.length_b   1.000
_cell.length_c   1.000
_cell.angle_alpha   90.00
_cell.angle_beta   90.00
_cell.angle_gamma   90.00
#
_symmetry.space_group_name_H-M   'P 1'
#
loop_
_entity.id
_entity.type
_entity.pdbx_description
1 polymer ?
#
loop_
_entity_poly.entity_id
_entity_poly.type
_entity_poly.pdbx_seq_one_letter_code
_entity_poly.pdbx_strand_id
1 'polypeptide(L)' 'MGLKVNILKVTLNVSDLDRNYYQEHKYTIAHQPPETGIYIIARILALALNAH' A
#
# COMPACT_ATOMS: atom_id res chain seq x y z
N MET A 1 -6.60 26.28 4.28
CA MET A 1 -5.24 25.91 3.81
C MET A 1 -5.26 24.47 3.33
N GLY A 2 -4.97 24.21 2.05
CA GLY A 2 -4.93 22.85 1.50
C GLY A 2 -3.71 22.09 2.03
N LEU A 3 -3.92 20.90 2.61
CA LEU A 3 -2.82 20.03 3.00
C LEU A 3 -2.04 19.61 1.75
N LYS A 4 -0.72 19.80 1.76
CA LYS A 4 0.15 19.26 0.72
C LYS A 4 0.19 17.75 0.87
N VAL A 5 -0.59 17.05 0.05
CA VAL A 5 -0.63 15.58 0.01
C VAL A 5 0.38 15.09 -1.02
N ASN A 6 1.21 14.13 -0.64
CA ASN A 6 2.05 13.38 -1.57
C ASN A 6 1.27 12.16 -2.08
N ILE A 7 1.15 12.02 -3.40
CA ILE A 7 0.47 10.88 -4.02
C ILE A 7 1.52 9.81 -4.34
N LEU A 8 1.45 8.70 -3.62
CA LEU A 8 2.31 7.54 -3.82
C LEU A 8 1.57 6.51 -4.67
N LYS A 9 2.19 6.06 -5.76
CA LYS A 9 1.68 4.95 -6.57
C LYS A 9 2.47 3.69 -6.21
N VAL A 10 1.76 2.64 -5.83
CA VAL A 10 2.34 1.37 -5.39
C VAL A 10 1.76 0.25 -6.24
N THR A 11 2.62 -0.53 -6.88
CA THR A 11 2.24 -1.78 -7.54
C THR A 11 2.72 -2.94 -6.68
N LEU A 12 1.78 -3.77 -6.22
CA LEU A 12 2.01 -4.92 -5.35
C LEU A 12 1.74 -6.19 -6.15
N ASN A 13 2.78 -6.99 -6.38
CA ASN A 13 2.64 -8.33 -6.92
C ASN A 13 2.65 -9.30 -5.75
N VAL A 14 1.52 -9.94 -5.49
CA VAL A 14 1.37 -10.89 -4.37
C VAL A 14 1.46 -12.30 -4.94
N SER A 15 2.28 -13.13 -4.31
CA SER A 15 2.42 -14.56 -4.60
C SER A 15 2.28 -15.32 -3.29
N ASP A 16 1.04 -15.59 -2.92
CA ASP A 16 0.67 -16.29 -1.69
C ASP A 16 0.38 -17.76 -2.03
N LEU A 17 1.31 -18.64 -1.64
CA LEU A 17 1.25 -20.07 -1.94
C LEU A 17 0.16 -20.77 -1.12
N ASP A 18 -0.04 -20.34 0.12
CA ASP A 18 -1.00 -20.93 1.05
C ASP A 18 -2.44 -20.72 0.57
N ARG A 19 -2.71 -19.54 -0.01
CA ARG A 19 -4.01 -19.19 -0.58
C ARG A 19 -4.10 -19.45 -2.09
N ASN A 20 -3.03 -19.95 -2.71
CA ASN A 20 -2.89 -20.09 -4.17
C ASN A 20 -3.25 -18.81 -4.92
N TYR A 21 -2.84 -17.66 -4.38
CA TYR A 21 -3.24 -16.33 -4.81
C TYR A 21 -2.07 -15.60 -5.47
N TYR A 22 -2.21 -15.32 -6.76
CA TYR A 22 -1.19 -14.67 -7.58
C TYR A 22 -1.81 -13.53 -8.37
N GLN A 23 -1.64 -12.30 -7.87
CA GLN A 23 -2.30 -11.15 -8.47
C GLN A 23 -1.48 -9.87 -8.31
N GLU A 24 -1.61 -9.01 -9.31
CA GLU A 24 -1.09 -7.64 -9.29
C GLU A 24 -2.17 -6.68 -8.76
N HIS A 25 -1.79 -5.85 -7.80
CA HIS A 25 -2.62 -4.79 -7.25
C HIS A 25 -1.96 -3.43 -7.46
N LYS A 26 -2.73 -2.46 -7.96
CA LYS A 26 -2.29 -1.08 -8.13
C LYS A 26 -3.00 -0.20 -7.12
N TYR A 27 -2.24 0.31 -6.15
CA TYR A 27 -2.74 1.20 -5.11
C TYR A 27 -2.25 2.62 -5.31
N THR A 28 -3.12 3.58 -5.01
CA THR A 28 -2.77 4.99 -4.91
C THR A 28 -2.96 5.42 -3.46
N ILE A 29 -1.85 5.76 -2.80
CA ILE A 29 -1.82 6.13 -1.39
C ILE A 29 -1.61 7.63 -1.29
N ALA A 30 -2.60 8.33 -0.72
CA ALA A 30 -2.43 9.70 -0.28
C ALA A 30 -1.63 9.69 1.03
N HIS A 31 -0.50 10.40 1.03
CA HIS A 31 0.38 10.58 2.18
C HIS A 31 0.35 12.03 2.64
N GLN A 32 0.09 12.25 3.93
CA GLN A 32 0.07 13.58 4.53
C GLN A 32 1.24 13.75 5.53
N PRO A 33 1.84 14.95 5.64
CA PRO A 33 3.10 15.17 6.37
C PRO A 33 3.20 14.89 7.89
N PRO A 34 2.17 14.51 8.68
CA PRO A 34 2.47 13.92 9.99
C PRO A 34 2.73 12.41 9.92
N GLU A 35 2.35 11.71 8.84
CA GLU A 35 2.70 10.30 8.69
C GLU A 35 4.21 10.17 8.47
N THR A 36 4.87 9.32 9.26
CA THR A 36 6.25 8.90 8.98
C THR A 36 6.26 7.74 7.98
N GLY A 37 7.37 7.55 7.26
CA GLY A 37 7.52 6.48 6.26
C GLY A 37 7.17 5.07 6.76
N ILE A 38 7.35 4.79 8.05
CA ILE A 38 6.98 3.51 8.67
C ILE A 38 5.48 3.20 8.57
N TYR A 39 4.60 4.21 8.64
CA TYR A 39 3.14 4.02 8.53
C TYR A 39 2.74 3.64 7.11
N ILE A 40 3.42 4.21 6.11
CA ILE A 40 3.21 3.82 4.70
C ILE A 40 3.60 2.36 4.50
N ILE A 41 4.75 1.95 5.03
CA ILE A 41 5.23 0.56 4.95
C ILE A 41 4.23 -0.38 5.64
N ALA A 42 3.78 -0.04 6.85
CA ALA A 42 2.77 -0.82 7.57
C ALA A 42 1.45 -0.96 6.79
N ARG A 43 0.99 0.12 6.13
CA ARG A 43 -0.20 0.08 5.27
C ARG A 43 0.00 -0.81 4.04
N ILE A 44 1.16 -0.73 3.38
CA ILE A 44 1.48 -1.60 2.24
C ILE A 44 1.49 -3.07 2.67
N LEU A 45 2.05 -3.36 3.85
CA LEU A 45 2.10 -4.71 4.41
C LEU A 45 0.70 -5.23 4.76
N ALA A 46 -0.15 -4.41 5.37
CA ALA A 46 -1.54 -4.76 5.64
C ALA A 46 -2.35 -5.00 4.36
N LEU A 47 -2.12 -4.23 3.30
CA LEU A 47 -2.73 -4.44 1.98
C LEU A 47 -2.28 -5.76 1.36
N ALA A 48 -0.98 -6.09 1.46
CA ALA A 48 -0.46 -7.37 0.96
C ALA A 48 -1.04 -8.58 1.71
N LEU A 49 -1.14 -8.50 3.04
CA LEU A 49 -1.71 -9.59 3.86
C LEU A 49 -3.21 -9.81 3.62
N ASN A 50 -3.95 -8.74 3.33
CA ASN A 50 -5.39 -8.80 3.06
C ASN A 50 -5.73 -8.76 1.56
N ALA A 51 -4.75 -9.04 0.69
CA ALA A 51 -4.96 -9.12 -0.74
C ALA A 51 -5.98 -10.21 -1.08
N HIS A 52 -6.90 -9.89 -1.99
CA HIS A 52 -8.01 -10.74 -2.43
C HIS A 52 -8.43 -10.35 -3.84
#